data_AF-Q1MZW4-F1
#
_entry.id   AF-Q1MZW4-F1
#
_cell.length_a   1.000
_cell.length_b   1.000
_cell.length_c   1.000
_cell.angle_alpha   90.00
_cell.angle_beta   90.00
_cell.angle_gamma   90.00
#
_symmetry.space_group_name_H-M   'P 1'
#
loop_
_entity.id
_entity.type
_entity.pdbx_description
1 polymer ?
#
loop_
_entity_poly.entity_id
_entity_poly.type
_entity_poly.pdbx_seq_one_letter_code
_entity_poly.pdbx_strand_id
1 'polypeptide(L)'
;MIDIQQGHLGEGQWQIKHQDSVPFLSHRLAFSPRNEFRIGCDEIINVQVQAIEQDQHQVKIDLTDDRYCIGWTSNSELKSLLNMMQRTEPAPEQQHHQHLWVTGVIFFFVACLLLSLAK
;
A
#
# COMPACT_ATOMS: atom_id res chain seq x y z
N MET A 1 -6.25 -0.90 9.36
CA MET A 1 -5.27 0.13 9.69
C MET A 1 -4.41 -0.38 10.83
N ILE A 2 -3.10 -0.18 10.73
CA ILE A 2 -2.10 -0.52 11.73
C ILE A 2 -1.44 0.79 12.14
N ASP A 3 -1.54 1.15 13.40
CA ASP A 3 -0.92 2.37 13.93
C ASP A 3 0.48 2.05 14.43
N ILE A 4 1.49 2.34 13.61
CA ILE A 4 2.90 2.09 13.95
C ILE A 4 3.39 3.17 14.90
N GLN A 5 3.92 2.74 16.04
CA GLN A 5 4.38 3.62 17.12
C GLN A 5 5.90 3.60 17.28
N GLN A 6 6.57 2.54 16.82
CA GLN A 6 8.01 2.39 16.98
C GLN A 6 8.61 1.52 15.88
N GLY A 7 9.88 1.77 15.53
CA GLY A 7 10.72 0.88 14.74
C GLY A 7 11.33 1.56 13.53
N HIS A 8 11.53 0.78 12.48
CA HIS A 8 12.22 1.19 11.26
C HIS A 8 11.28 1.70 10.17
N LEU A 9 9.99 1.39 10.28
CA LEU A 9 8.96 1.98 9.43
C LEU A 9 8.53 3.33 10.00
N GLY A 10 8.11 4.25 9.14
CA GLY A 10 7.59 5.55 9.56
C GLY A 10 6.40 5.41 10.52
N GLU A 11 6.38 6.24 11.56
CA GLU A 11 5.29 6.26 12.54
C GLU A 11 3.95 6.69 11.91
N GLY A 12 2.86 6.25 12.53
CA GLY A 12 1.50 6.62 12.18
C GLY A 12 0.74 5.52 11.45
N GLN A 13 -0.24 5.93 10.65
CA GLN A 13 -1.25 5.01 10.13
C GLN A 13 -0.78 4.31 8.85
N TRP A 14 -0.66 2.99 8.94
CA TRP A 14 -0.41 2.07 7.84
C TRP A 14 -1.68 1.31 7.48
N GLN A 15 -1.83 0.98 6.20
CA GLN A 15 -3.01 0.30 5.68
C GLN A 15 -2.59 -0.93 4.88
N ILE A 16 -3.32 -2.02 5.05
CA ILE A 16 -3.19 -3.17 4.14
C ILE A 16 -4.09 -2.90 2.94
N LYS A 17 -3.49 -2.73 1.77
CA LYS A 17 -4.19 -2.54 0.50
C LYS A 17 -4.04 -3.77 -0.37
N HIS A 18 -4.91 -3.88 -1.38
CA HIS A 18 -4.85 -4.94 -2.37
C HIS A 18 -4.80 -4.31 -3.76
N GLN A 19 -3.88 -4.78 -4.59
CA GLN A 19 -3.81 -4.45 -6.01
C GLN A 19 -3.52 -5.75 -6.75
N ASP A 20 -4.32 -6.07 -7.76
CA ASP A 20 -4.20 -7.31 -8.54
C ASP A 20 -4.16 -8.59 -7.68
N SER A 21 -4.97 -8.62 -6.61
CA SER A 21 -5.03 -9.72 -5.61
C SER A 21 -3.78 -9.91 -4.73
N VAL A 22 -2.80 -9.01 -4.84
CA VAL A 22 -1.61 -8.98 -3.98
C VAL A 22 -1.85 -8.01 -2.83
N PRO A 23 -1.87 -8.50 -1.57
CA PRO A 23 -1.90 -7.63 -0.41
C PRO A 23 -0.53 -6.97 -0.19
N PHE A 24 -0.53 -5.70 0.21
CA PHE A 24 0.68 -4.96 0.57
C PHE A 24 0.40 -3.94 1.66
N LEU A 25 1.41 -3.67 2.49
CA LEU A 25 1.37 -2.62 3.49
C LEU A 25 1.66 -1.28 2.82
N SER A 26 0.91 -0.25 3.19
CA SER A 26 0.96 1.07 2.57
C SER A 26 1.00 2.17 3.63
N HIS A 27 1.84 3.17 3.39
CA HIS A 27 1.88 4.41 4.15
C HIS A 27 1.91 5.62 3.24
N ARG A 28 1.11 6.64 3.57
CA ARG A 28 1.05 7.86 2.76
C ARG A 28 2.27 8.74 3.05
N LEU A 29 2.99 9.12 2.01
CA LEU A 29 4.09 10.07 2.08
C LEU A 29 3.65 11.43 1.51
N ALA A 30 3.20 12.34 2.36
CA ALA A 30 2.58 13.61 1.94
C ALA A 30 3.49 14.50 1.06
N PHE A 31 4.81 14.39 1.21
CA PHE A 31 5.78 15.24 0.51
C PHE A 31 6.73 14.46 -0.41
N SER A 32 6.44 13.19 -0.68
CA SER A 32 7.26 12.36 -1.59
C SER A 32 6.67 12.37 -2.99
N PRO A 33 7.49 12.46 -4.07
CA PRO A 33 7.02 12.25 -5.44
C PRO A 33 6.32 10.90 -5.65
N ARG A 34 6.65 9.91 -4.81
CA ARG A 34 6.01 8.59 -4.83
C ARG A 34 4.62 8.63 -4.18
N ASN A 35 4.27 9.63 -3.36
CA ASN A 35 3.01 9.75 -2.60
C ASN A 35 2.69 8.63 -1.60
N GLU A 36 3.31 7.46 -1.74
CA GLU A 36 3.06 6.26 -0.97
C GLU A 36 4.36 5.46 -0.81
N PHE A 37 4.56 4.90 0.37
CA PHE A 37 5.55 3.87 0.63
C PHE A 37 4.82 2.53 0.72
N ARG A 38 5.40 1.48 0.11
CA ARG A 38 4.79 0.16 0.02
C ARG A 38 5.77 -0.88 0.56
N ILE A 39 5.24 -1.85 1.30
CA ILE A 39 5.96 -3.02 1.81
C ILE A 39 5.22 -4.26 1.31
N GLY A 40 5.94 -5.13 0.60
CA GLY A 40 5.40 -6.36 0.03
C GLY A 40 5.20 -7.47 1.05
N CYS A 41 4.66 -8.60 0.60
CA CYS A 41 4.58 -9.81 1.44
C CYS A 41 5.97 -10.43 1.63
N ASP A 42 6.82 -10.35 0.60
CA ASP A 42 8.22 -10.78 0.59
C ASP A 42 9.09 -10.12 1.66
N GLU A 43 8.71 -8.92 2.10
CA GLU A 43 9.43 -8.18 3.13
C GLU A 43 8.98 -8.52 4.56
N ILE A 44 7.84 -9.19 4.77
CA ILE A 44 7.33 -9.53 6.09
C ILE A 44 7.82 -10.94 6.48
N ILE A 45 8.71 -11.00 7.47
CA ILE A 45 9.27 -12.26 7.96
C ILE A 45 8.38 -12.88 9.03
N ASN A 46 7.92 -12.08 9.99
CA ASN A 46 7.18 -12.59 11.14
C ASN A 46 6.26 -11.53 11.75
N VAL A 47 5.20 -11.98 12.42
CA VAL A 47 4.25 -11.14 13.15
C VAL A 47 4.00 -11.78 14.50
N GLN A 48 4.28 -11.04 15.56
CA GLN A 48 4.12 -11.49 16.94
C GLN A 48 3.15 -10.58 17.68
N VAL A 49 2.13 -11.15 18.31
CA VAL A 49 1.23 -10.39 19.18
C VAL A 49 1.90 -10.24 20.55
N GLN A 50 2.18 -9.00 20.95
CA GLN A 50 2.86 -8.67 22.21
C GLN A 50 1.87 -8.39 23.35
N ALA A 51 0.74 -7.74 23.04
CA ALA A 51 -0.29 -7.38 24.00
C ALA A 51 -1.67 -7.35 23.35
N ILE A 52 -2.72 -7.43 24.18
CA ILE A 52 -4.13 -7.35 23.75
C ILE A 52 -4.86 -6.41 24.70
N GLU A 53 -5.46 -5.35 24.16
CA GLU A 53 -6.22 -4.36 24.92
C GLU A 53 -7.50 -4.00 24.16
N GLN A 54 -8.67 -4.13 24.79
CA GLN A 54 -9.95 -3.60 24.27
C GLN A 54 -10.20 -3.88 22.77
N ASP A 55 -9.93 -5.12 22.32
CA ASP A 55 -10.06 -5.59 20.91
C ASP A 55 -9.00 -5.06 19.92
N GLN A 56 -7.96 -4.40 20.44
CA GLN A 56 -6.74 -4.05 19.73
C GLN A 56 -5.62 -5.02 20.11
N HIS A 57 -4.79 -5.36 19.14
CA HIS A 57 -3.61 -6.18 19.29
C HIS A 57 -2.38 -5.33 19.06
N GLN A 58 -1.45 -5.33 20.02
CA GLN A 58 -0.12 -4.81 19.78
C GLN A 58 0.67 -5.88 19.05
N VAL A 59 1.18 -5.54 17.88
CA VAL A 59 1.93 -6.45 17.03
C VAL A 59 3.35 -5.94 16.83
N LYS A 60 4.31 -6.85 16.90
CA LYS A 60 5.67 -6.65 16.38
C LYS A 60 5.74 -7.34 15.01
N ILE A 61 6.12 -6.57 14.00
CA ILE A 61 6.31 -7.05 12.63
C ILE A 61 7.81 -7.06 12.37
N ASP A 62 8.37 -8.24 12.19
CA ASP A 62 9.76 -8.43 11.77
C ASP A 62 9.79 -8.40 10.24
N LEU A 63 10.68 -7.58 9.69
CA LEU A 63 10.87 -7.35 8.27
C LEU A 63 12.24 -7.84 7.82
N THR A 64 12.45 -7.91 6.51
CA THR A 64 13.78 -8.14 5.92
C THR A 64 14.82 -7.12 6.40
N ASP A 65 16.09 -7.53 6.34
CA ASP A 65 17.26 -6.74 6.74
C ASP A 65 17.29 -6.39 8.25
N ASP A 66 16.83 -7.32 9.10
CA ASP A 66 16.76 -7.18 10.56
C ASP A 66 15.93 -5.96 11.04
N ARG A 67 15.09 -5.43 10.15
CA ARG A 67 14.18 -4.33 10.45
C ARG A 67 12.98 -4.86 11.21
N TYR A 68 12.38 -4.01 12.01
CA TYR A 68 11.12 -4.31 12.69
C TYR A 68 10.30 -3.05 12.92
N CYS A 69 9.00 -3.22 13.14
CA CYS A 69 8.13 -2.19 13.66
C CYS A 69 7.15 -2.76 14.69
N ILE A 70 6.63 -1.88 15.54
CA ILE A 70 5.64 -2.21 16.56
C ILE A 70 4.47 -1.24 16.42
N GLY A 71 3.25 -1.78 16.45
CA GLY A 71 2.05 -0.97 16.31
C GLY A 71 0.81 -1.65 16.84
N TRP A 72 -0.28 -0.89 16.89
CA TRP A 72 -1.60 -1.38 17.29
C TRP A 72 -2.47 -1.68 16.07
N THR A 73 -3.23 -2.76 16.11
CA THR A 73 -4.10 -3.16 15.02
C THR A 73 -5.35 -3.86 15.49
N SER A 74 -6.42 -3.83 14.70
CA SER A 74 -7.63 -4.61 14.97
C SER A 74 -7.45 -6.08 14.60
N ASN A 75 -8.32 -6.94 15.11
CA ASN A 75 -8.31 -8.37 14.78
C ASN A 75 -8.49 -8.64 13.26
N SER A 76 -9.29 -7.84 12.56
CA SER A 76 -9.47 -7.98 11.11
C SER A 76 -8.18 -7.76 10.33
N GLU A 77 -7.40 -6.77 10.75
CA GLU A 77 -6.15 -6.38 10.11
C GLU A 77 -5.01 -7.30 10.49
N LEU A 78 -4.98 -7.78 11.74
CA LEU A 78 -4.09 -8.85 12.16
C LEU A 78 -4.25 -10.09 11.27
N LYS A 79 -5.49 -10.51 10.96
CA LYS A 79 -5.72 -11.64 10.04
C LYS A 79 -5.17 -11.38 8.64
N SER A 80 -5.33 -10.17 8.11
CA SER A 80 -4.75 -9.77 6.83
C SER A 80 -3.23 -9.77 6.87
N LEU A 81 -2.63 -9.30 7.95
CA LEU A 81 -1.18 -9.29 8.15
C LEU A 81 -0.60 -10.71 8.23
N LEU A 82 -1.28 -11.61 8.94
CA LEU A 82 -0.92 -13.03 8.99
C LEU A 82 -1.10 -13.74 7.64
N ASN A 83 -2.06 -13.30 6.81
CA ASN A 83 -2.19 -13.79 5.43
C ASN A 83 -1.02 -13.33 4.56
N MET A 84 -0.54 -12.09 4.73
CA MET A 84 0.65 -11.61 4.04
C MET A 84 1.90 -12.44 4.36
N MET A 85 2.05 -12.94 5.60
CA MET A 85 3.16 -13.85 5.94
C MET A 85 3.14 -15.20 5.20
N GLN A 86 2.00 -15.59 4.63
CA GLN A 86 1.87 -16.85 3.88
C GLN A 86 2.16 -16.65 2.39
N ARG A 87 2.56 -15.44 2.00
CA ARG A 87 2.75 -14.97 0.64
C ARG A 87 4.17 -14.47 0.45
N THR A 88 4.62 -14.44 -0.80
CA THR A 88 6.00 -14.04 -1.16
C THR A 88 6.03 -13.04 -2.31
N GLU A 89 4.86 -12.52 -2.69
CA GLU A 89 4.74 -11.55 -3.74
C GLU A 89 5.27 -10.18 -3.28
N PRO A 90 6.09 -9.50 -4.10
CA PRO A 90 6.52 -8.14 -3.82
C PRO A 90 5.36 -7.16 -3.89
N ALA A 91 5.52 -6.00 -3.26
CA ALA A 91 4.55 -4.92 -3.39
C ALA A 91 4.38 -4.54 -4.88
N PRO A 92 3.15 -4.49 -5.40
CA PRO A 92 2.93 -4.15 -6.80
C PRO A 92 3.37 -2.71 -7.05
N GLU A 93 3.87 -2.46 -8.26
CA GLU A 93 4.27 -1.12 -8.65
C GLU A 93 3.09 -0.16 -8.60
N GLN A 94 3.37 1.07 -8.19
CA GLN A 94 2.38 2.12 -8.17
C GLN A 94 1.99 2.46 -9.60
N GLN A 95 0.76 2.14 -9.96
CA GLN A 95 0.18 2.50 -11.26
C GLN A 95 0.23 4.01 -11.43
N HIS A 96 1.20 4.47 -12.22
CA HIS A 96 1.24 5.83 -12.69
C HIS A 96 0.05 6.02 -13.63
N HIS A 97 -0.93 6.84 -13.22
CA HIS A 97 -2.02 7.29 -14.08
C HIS A 97 -1.48 8.29 -15.12
N GLN A 98 -0.50 7.88 -15.92
CA GLN A 98 0.32 8.77 -16.75
C GLN A 98 -0.34 9.22 -18.05
N HIS A 99 -1.59 8.83 -18.34
CA HIS A 99 -2.14 9.01 -19.68
C HIS A 99 -3.56 9.60 -19.76
N LEU A 100 -4.18 10.02 -18.66
CA LEU A 100 -5.49 10.70 -18.74
C LEU A 100 -5.44 11.96 -19.62
N TRP A 101 -4.34 12.73 -19.53
CA TRP A 101 -4.12 13.88 -20.41
C TRP A 101 -3.91 13.45 -21.88
N VAL A 102 -3.23 12.32 -22.12
CA VAL A 102 -3.01 11.76 -23.47
C VAL A 102 -4.35 11.37 -24.11
N THR A 103 -5.21 10.69 -23.35
CA THR A 103 -6.57 10.34 -23.79
C THR A 103 -7.37 11.60 -24.13
N GLY A 104 -7.25 12.66 -23.32
CA GLY A 104 -7.86 13.96 -23.59
C GLY A 104 -7.37 14.61 -24.90
N VAL A 105 -6.06 14.58 -25.16
CA VAL A 105 -5.46 15.13 -26.38
C VAL A 105 -5.90 14.35 -27.63
N ILE A 106 -5.91 13.01 -27.57
CA ILE A 106 -6.37 12.18 -28.69
C ILE A 106 -7.83 12.48 -29.02
N PHE A 107 -8.69 12.57 -28.00
CA PHE A 107 -10.11 12.87 -28.20
C PHE A 107 -10.32 14.25 -28.86
N PHE A 108 -9.53 15.25 -28.47
CA PHE A 108 -9.55 16.58 -29.08
C PHE A 108 -9.22 16.53 -30.58
N PHE A 109 -8.15 15.83 -30.97
CA PHE A 109 -7.79 15.69 -32.39
C PHE A 109 -8.86 14.96 -33.21
N VAL A 110 -9.45 13.90 -32.66
CA VAL A 110 -10.56 13.17 -33.30
C VAL A 110 -11.78 14.09 -33.51
N ALA A 111 -12.14 14.88 -32.50
CA ALA A 111 -13.25 15.83 -32.61
C ALA A 111 -12.99 16.91 -33.68
N CYS A 112 -11.77 17.46 -33.73
CA CYS A 112 -11.37 18.42 -34.76
C CYS A 112 -11.44 17.83 -36.17
N LEU A 113 -10.98 16.59 -36.36
CA LEU A 113 -11.06 15.90 -37.65
C LEU A 113 -12.51 15.70 -38.08
N LEU A 114 -13.38 15.20 -37.20
CA LEU A 114 -14.79 14.99 -37.50
C LEU A 114 -15.51 16.30 -37.87
N LEU A 115 -15.25 17.39 -37.14
CA LEU A 115 -15.77 18.72 -37.46
C LEU A 115 -15.26 19.25 -38.80
N SER A 116 -14.02 18.93 -39.19
CA SER A 116 -13.47 19.32 -40.48
C SER A 116 -14.07 18.54 -41.67
N LEU A 117 -14.47 17.28 -41.45
CA LEU A 117 -15.10 16.41 -42.44
C LEU A 117 -16.62 16.65 -42.60
N ALA A 118 -17.25 17.26 -41.59
CA ALA A 118 -18.68 17.62 -41.61
C ALA A 118 -18.95 18.99 -42.29
N LYS A 119 -17.90 19.67 -42.77
CA LYS A 119 -17.97 20.83 -43.66
C LYS A 119 -17.81 20.39 -45.11
#